data_AF-A0A5C8X0X9-F1
#
_entry.id   AF-A0A5C8X0X9-F1
#
_cell.length_a   1.000
_cell.length_b   1.000
_cell.length_c   1.000
_cell.angle_alpha   90.00
_cell.angle_beta   90.00
_cell.angle_gamma   90.00
#
_symmetry.space_group_name_H-M   'P 1'
#
loop_
_entity.id
_entity.type
_entity.pdbx_description
1 polymer ?
#
loop_
_entity_poly.entity_id
_entity_poly.type
_entity_poly.pdbx_seq_one_letter_code
_entity_poly.pdbx_strand_id
1 'polypeptide(L)'
;MFAARKTVEAAAKLAALDRVQGVIEFDLSGRILDANANFLAAVGYTLPELVGQPHAMLVDPQYRDSAEYKAFWDRLRTGAFSAGQFRRMAKGGRDLWIEASYNPMIGRNGKPYKVVKFATDITRQKAEDADRAGQIAAIDKAQGVIAFDLDGTVLDANANFLAVVGYDLSEVRGRPHSIFVEPAYRQSAEYAAFWAALKRGEYQAAQYKRIAKGGREVWIQATYNPIFDAANRPYKVVKFATDVTDQVMLLANLRRLIERNFTEIDQAIGRSADGSGAAFAAAETTSSNVAMMAAASEELAASVAEISQSMGHSRSATDAAFERVQAAGGFTQRLTEAAGSMTGIVGLIQSIAAQINLLALNATIEAARAGEAGRGFAVVANEVKNLANQAARATEQIGAEINGLQGLSSEVVGALDSISGSVDIMRENVVATASAVEEQSIVTRDLSQNMQAAAQAVAAITANISTISASVTEVSVAVTTTREAASVLAR
;
A
#
# COMPACT_ATOMS: atom_id res chain seq x y z
N MET A 1 -29.90 26.61 -104.33
CA MET A 1 -28.63 26.55 -103.57
C MET A 1 -28.79 26.74 -102.05
N PHE A 2 -29.58 27.71 -101.57
CA PHE A 2 -29.75 27.95 -100.11
C PHE A 2 -30.43 26.82 -99.31
N ALA A 3 -31.39 26.10 -99.89
CA ALA A 3 -32.06 24.98 -99.21
C ALA A 3 -31.11 23.80 -98.95
N ALA A 4 -30.23 23.47 -99.91
CA ALA A 4 -29.27 22.36 -99.78
C ALA A 4 -28.23 22.60 -98.67
N ARG A 5 -27.77 23.86 -98.49
CA ARG A 5 -26.80 24.21 -97.43
C ARG A 5 -27.40 24.09 -96.03
N LYS A 6 -28.67 24.48 -95.83
CA LYS A 6 -29.37 24.30 -94.55
C LYS A 6 -29.59 22.82 -94.20
N THR A 7 -29.83 21.97 -95.19
CA THR A 7 -30.01 20.52 -94.97
C THR A 7 -28.71 19.85 -94.54
N VAL A 8 -27.57 20.22 -95.13
CA VAL A 8 -26.24 19.68 -94.76
C VAL A 8 -25.84 20.11 -93.34
N GLU A 9 -26.06 21.37 -92.98
CA GLU A 9 -25.75 21.87 -91.63
C GLU A 9 -26.65 21.25 -90.55
N ALA A 10 -27.94 21.05 -90.83
CA ALA A 10 -28.86 20.37 -89.93
C ALA A 10 -28.44 18.92 -89.68
N ALA A 11 -28.03 18.20 -90.74
CA ALA A 11 -27.51 16.83 -90.62
C ALA A 11 -26.21 16.77 -89.79
N ALA A 12 -25.29 17.74 -89.99
CA ALA A 12 -24.06 17.82 -89.20
C ALA A 12 -24.33 18.12 -87.71
N LYS A 13 -25.28 19.00 -87.39
CA LYS A 13 -25.71 19.30 -86.01
C LYS A 13 -26.38 18.08 -85.35
N LEU A 14 -27.23 17.36 -86.08
CA LEU A 14 -27.83 16.11 -85.62
C LEU A 14 -26.77 15.04 -85.34
N ALA A 15 -25.79 14.87 -86.23
CA ALA A 15 -24.68 13.94 -86.02
C ALA A 15 -23.81 14.33 -84.81
N ALA A 16 -23.65 15.63 -84.54
CA ALA A 16 -22.94 16.10 -83.34
C ALA A 16 -23.72 15.77 -82.06
N LEU A 17 -25.04 16.01 -82.03
CA LEU A 17 -25.90 15.63 -80.91
C LEU A 17 -25.94 14.12 -80.70
N ASP A 18 -26.03 13.34 -81.78
CA ASP A 18 -26.07 11.87 -81.76
C ASP A 18 -24.84 11.27 -81.06
N ARG A 19 -23.67 11.90 -81.20
CA ARG A 19 -22.43 11.49 -80.54
C ARG A 19 -22.42 11.70 -79.03
N VAL A 20 -23.15 12.69 -78.51
CA VAL A 20 -23.07 13.10 -77.08
C VAL A 20 -24.35 12.85 -76.29
N GLN A 21 -25.47 12.58 -76.95
CA GLN A 21 -26.76 12.34 -76.32
C GLN A 21 -27.29 10.96 -76.70
N GLY A 22 -28.01 10.31 -75.78
CA GLY A 22 -28.91 9.23 -76.11
C GLY A 22 -30.13 9.79 -76.85
N VAL A 23 -30.38 9.32 -78.06
CA VAL A 23 -31.53 9.69 -78.89
C VAL A 23 -32.45 8.49 -79.04
N ILE A 24 -33.74 8.69 -78.81
CA ILE A 24 -34.77 7.69 -79.08
C ILE A 24 -36.02 8.36 -79.64
N GLU A 25 -36.62 7.72 -80.63
CA GLU A 25 -37.81 8.19 -81.32
C GLU A 25 -39.02 7.33 -80.98
N PHE A 26 -40.17 7.97 -80.83
CA PHE A 26 -41.44 7.31 -80.59
C PHE A 26 -42.51 7.80 -81.58
N ASP A 27 -43.46 6.93 -81.91
CA ASP A 27 -44.73 7.38 -82.48
C ASP A 27 -45.59 8.09 -81.41
N LEU A 28 -46.72 8.66 -81.83
CA LEU A 28 -47.63 9.36 -80.91
C LEU A 28 -48.37 8.42 -79.94
N SER A 29 -48.37 7.10 -80.19
CA SER A 29 -48.88 6.11 -79.24
C SER A 29 -47.85 5.76 -78.16
N GLY A 30 -46.60 6.18 -78.34
CA GLY A 30 -45.48 5.90 -77.46
C GLY A 30 -44.73 4.62 -77.81
N ARG A 31 -44.91 4.05 -79.00
CA ARG A 31 -44.11 2.92 -79.49
C ARG A 31 -42.78 3.42 -80.02
N ILE A 32 -41.71 2.69 -79.70
CA ILE A 32 -40.35 3.04 -80.09
C ILE A 32 -40.16 2.80 -81.58
N LEU A 33 -39.68 3.80 -82.29
CA LEU A 33 -39.41 3.77 -83.72
C LEU A 33 -37.94 3.47 -84.01
N ASP A 34 -37.04 4.15 -83.29
CA ASP A 34 -35.60 4.05 -83.48
C ASP A 34 -34.88 4.54 -82.21
N ALA A 35 -33.63 4.13 -82.03
CA ALA A 35 -32.76 4.60 -80.94
C ALA A 35 -31.29 4.53 -81.33
N ASN A 36 -30.50 5.54 -80.95
CA ASN A 36 -29.08 5.58 -81.25
C ASN A 36 -28.25 4.72 -80.28
N ALA A 37 -26.99 4.50 -80.63
CA ALA A 37 -26.07 3.67 -79.85
C ALA A 37 -25.90 4.14 -78.40
N ASN A 38 -25.88 5.45 -78.16
CA ASN A 38 -25.76 6.03 -76.81
C ASN A 38 -26.98 5.69 -75.93
N PHE A 39 -28.19 5.78 -76.49
CA PHE A 39 -29.40 5.41 -75.76
C PHE A 39 -29.45 3.91 -75.47
N LEU A 40 -29.14 3.08 -76.48
CA LEU A 40 -29.08 1.63 -76.36
C LEU A 40 -28.08 1.18 -75.28
N ALA A 41 -26.89 1.79 -75.25
CA ALA A 41 -25.89 1.52 -74.23
C ALA A 41 -26.39 1.84 -72.82
N ALA A 42 -27.05 2.99 -72.62
CA ALA A 42 -27.59 3.38 -71.33
C ALA A 42 -28.68 2.41 -70.82
N VAL A 43 -29.63 2.04 -71.69
CA VAL A 43 -30.74 1.14 -71.31
C VAL A 43 -30.38 -0.35 -71.37
N GLY A 44 -29.29 -0.72 -72.03
CA GLY A 44 -28.79 -2.10 -72.14
C GLY A 44 -29.61 -3.02 -73.06
N TYR A 45 -30.53 -2.47 -73.85
CA TYR A 45 -31.28 -3.21 -74.87
C TYR A 45 -30.62 -3.03 -76.24
N THR A 46 -30.78 -4.02 -77.11
CA THR A 46 -30.43 -3.90 -78.53
C THR A 46 -31.57 -3.22 -79.30
N LEU A 47 -31.27 -2.62 -80.45
CA LEU A 47 -32.30 -1.94 -81.26
C LEU A 47 -33.49 -2.86 -81.62
N PRO A 48 -33.28 -4.12 -82.07
CA PRO A 48 -34.40 -5.02 -82.37
C PRO A 48 -35.26 -5.38 -81.15
N GLU A 49 -34.70 -5.34 -79.93
CA GLU A 49 -35.46 -5.57 -78.69
C GLU A 49 -36.34 -4.36 -78.32
N LEU A 50 -35.97 -3.14 -78.74
CA LEU A 50 -36.72 -1.92 -78.43
C LEU A 50 -37.75 -1.54 -79.49
N VAL A 51 -37.41 -1.64 -80.78
CA VAL A 51 -38.28 -1.16 -81.86
C VAL A 51 -39.64 -1.87 -81.82
N GLY A 52 -40.72 -1.09 -81.89
CA GLY A 52 -42.10 -1.56 -81.80
C GLY A 52 -42.64 -1.73 -80.36
N GLN A 53 -41.77 -1.79 -79.36
CA GLN A 53 -42.17 -1.89 -77.95
C GLN A 53 -42.69 -0.54 -77.42
N PRO A 54 -43.59 -0.54 -76.42
CA PRO A 54 -44.06 0.70 -75.81
C PRO A 54 -42.99 1.31 -74.90
N HIS A 55 -42.88 2.65 -74.86
CA HIS A 55 -42.05 3.37 -73.89
C HIS A 55 -42.31 2.95 -72.44
N ALA A 56 -43.52 2.47 -72.15
CA ALA A 56 -43.93 1.90 -70.86
C ALA A 56 -43.02 0.77 -70.36
N MET A 57 -42.29 0.09 -71.25
CA MET A 57 -41.29 -0.92 -70.88
C MET A 57 -40.09 -0.32 -70.12
N LEU A 58 -39.78 0.96 -70.35
CA LEU A 58 -38.59 1.65 -69.81
C LEU A 58 -38.89 2.44 -68.54
N VAL A 59 -40.07 2.32 -67.94
CA VAL A 59 -40.45 3.06 -66.74
C VAL A 59 -40.82 2.12 -65.61
N ASP A 60 -40.78 2.63 -64.38
CA ASP A 60 -41.23 1.89 -63.21
C ASP A 60 -42.71 1.46 -63.37
N PRO A 61 -43.09 0.22 -63.03
CA PRO A 61 -44.47 -0.27 -63.18
C PRO A 61 -45.52 0.58 -62.44
N GLN A 62 -45.21 1.13 -61.26
CA GLN A 62 -46.16 1.97 -60.52
C GLN A 62 -46.38 3.30 -61.25
N TYR A 63 -45.30 3.89 -61.78
CA TYR A 63 -45.41 5.12 -62.58
C TYR A 63 -46.15 4.87 -63.91
N ARG A 64 -45.90 3.75 -64.59
CA ARG A 64 -46.59 3.39 -65.84
C ARG A 64 -48.12 3.45 -65.70
N ASP A 65 -48.62 2.95 -64.58
CA ASP A 65 -50.06 2.77 -64.34
C ASP A 65 -50.71 4.03 -63.75
N SER A 66 -49.93 5.10 -63.55
CA SER A 66 -50.35 6.34 -62.91
C SER A 66 -51.06 7.32 -63.85
N ALA A 67 -51.81 8.28 -63.28
CA ALA A 67 -52.47 9.34 -64.05
C ALA A 67 -51.45 10.30 -64.69
N GLU A 68 -50.32 10.50 -64.02
CA GLU A 68 -49.21 11.37 -64.46
C GLU A 68 -48.56 10.85 -65.74
N TYR A 69 -48.39 9.53 -65.88
CA TYR A 69 -47.84 8.94 -67.10
C TYR A 69 -48.78 9.10 -68.30
N LYS A 70 -50.10 8.97 -68.09
CA LYS A 70 -51.11 9.21 -69.13
C LYS A 70 -51.10 10.67 -69.56
N ALA A 71 -51.17 11.59 -68.60
CA ALA A 71 -51.11 13.03 -68.85
C ALA A 71 -49.80 13.47 -69.52
N PHE A 72 -48.68 12.82 -69.21
CA PHE A 72 -47.40 13.05 -69.88
C PHE A 72 -47.49 12.80 -71.38
N TRP A 73 -48.02 11.65 -71.80
CA TRP A 73 -48.18 11.34 -73.23
C TRP A 73 -49.26 12.19 -73.91
N ASP A 74 -50.35 12.53 -73.23
CA ASP A 74 -51.37 13.42 -73.77
C ASP A 74 -50.82 14.80 -74.11
N ARG A 75 -49.94 15.36 -73.27
CA ARG A 75 -49.23 16.60 -73.56
C ARG A 75 -48.30 16.50 -74.78
N LEU A 76 -47.57 15.40 -74.92
CA LEU A 76 -46.71 15.19 -76.08
C LEU A 76 -47.53 15.10 -77.39
N ARG A 77 -48.71 14.46 -77.34
CA ARG A 77 -49.63 14.33 -78.50
C ARG A 77 -50.22 15.65 -78.94
N THR A 78 -50.40 16.62 -78.04
CA THR A 78 -50.86 17.97 -78.37
C THR A 78 -49.72 18.91 -78.80
N GLY A 79 -48.47 18.41 -78.80
CA GLY A 79 -47.29 19.13 -79.29
C GLY A 79 -46.45 19.82 -78.21
N ALA A 80 -46.82 19.71 -76.93
CA ALA A 80 -46.01 20.26 -75.84
C ALA A 80 -44.79 19.38 -75.57
N PHE A 81 -43.61 19.98 -75.37
CA PHE A 81 -42.40 19.24 -74.96
C PHE A 81 -42.35 19.05 -73.45
N SER A 82 -41.52 18.11 -72.96
CA SER A 82 -41.31 17.89 -71.53
C SER A 82 -39.84 17.62 -71.24
N ALA A 83 -39.25 18.34 -70.29
CA ALA A 83 -37.85 18.17 -69.88
C ALA A 83 -37.71 18.02 -68.36
N GLY A 84 -36.67 17.31 -67.91
CA GLY A 84 -36.38 17.08 -66.49
C GLY A 84 -35.52 15.86 -66.24
N GLN A 85 -35.36 15.51 -64.96
CA GLN A 85 -34.68 14.29 -64.53
C GLN A 85 -35.71 13.19 -64.29
N PHE A 86 -35.48 12.04 -64.88
CA PHE A 86 -36.42 10.93 -64.88
C PHE A 86 -35.74 9.63 -64.48
N ARG A 87 -36.38 8.91 -63.57
CA ARG A 87 -36.03 7.51 -63.28
C ARG A 87 -36.64 6.61 -64.36
N ARG A 88 -35.83 5.71 -64.91
CA ARG A 88 -36.16 4.75 -65.95
C ARG A 88 -35.64 3.37 -65.54
N MET A 89 -36.24 2.35 -66.12
CA MET A 89 -35.87 0.96 -65.91
C MET A 89 -35.15 0.46 -67.16
N ALA A 90 -33.85 0.20 -67.00
CA ALA A 90 -33.02 -0.45 -68.01
C ALA A 90 -33.25 -1.98 -68.00
N LYS A 91 -32.66 -2.68 -68.97
CA LYS A 91 -32.76 -4.14 -69.09
C LYS A 91 -32.40 -4.84 -67.79
N GLY A 92 -33.21 -5.82 -67.40
CA GLY A 92 -33.05 -6.58 -66.15
C GLY A 92 -33.53 -5.85 -64.89
N GLY A 93 -34.26 -4.74 -65.03
CA GLY A 93 -34.80 -3.99 -63.88
C GLY A 93 -33.78 -3.04 -63.23
N ARG A 94 -32.67 -2.75 -63.90
CA ARG A 94 -31.64 -1.83 -63.41
C ARG A 94 -32.14 -0.39 -63.42
N ASP A 95 -31.94 0.30 -62.31
CA ASP A 95 -32.23 1.72 -62.20
C ASP A 95 -31.35 2.55 -63.13
N LEU A 96 -31.99 3.45 -63.88
CA LEU A 96 -31.35 4.39 -64.77
C LEU A 96 -31.94 5.78 -64.53
N TRP A 97 -31.11 6.72 -64.09
CA TRP A 97 -31.49 8.13 -64.04
C TRP A 97 -31.02 8.83 -65.29
N ILE A 98 -31.95 9.49 -65.97
CA ILE A 98 -31.64 10.31 -67.15
C ILE A 98 -32.09 11.74 -66.94
N GLU A 99 -31.26 12.69 -67.36
CA GLU A 99 -31.72 14.04 -67.67
C GLU A 99 -32.14 14.06 -69.14
N ALA A 100 -33.41 14.32 -69.41
CA ALA A 100 -33.94 14.16 -70.76
C ALA A 100 -34.95 15.26 -71.14
N SER A 101 -35.09 15.46 -72.45
CA SER A 101 -36.15 16.25 -73.05
C SER A 101 -36.89 15.43 -74.10
N TYR A 102 -38.21 15.42 -74.07
CA TYR A 102 -39.11 14.75 -75.02
C TYR A 102 -39.75 15.83 -75.91
N ASN A 103 -39.47 15.78 -77.20
CA ASN A 103 -39.76 16.87 -78.14
C ASN A 103 -40.65 16.35 -79.28
N PRO A 104 -41.96 16.70 -79.31
CA PRO A 104 -42.83 16.38 -80.43
C PRO A 104 -42.35 17.05 -81.73
N MET A 105 -42.24 16.27 -82.80
CA MET A 105 -41.88 16.75 -84.13
C MET A 105 -43.15 17.15 -84.88
N ILE A 106 -43.23 18.41 -85.30
CA ILE A 106 -44.39 18.98 -85.97
C ILE A 106 -44.26 18.86 -87.48
N GLY A 107 -45.27 18.29 -88.14
CA GLY A 107 -45.33 18.14 -89.59
C GLY A 107 -45.74 19.42 -90.31
N ARG A 108 -45.68 19.40 -91.65
CA ARG A 108 -46.07 20.56 -92.49
C ARG A 108 -47.54 20.98 -92.33
N ASN A 109 -48.39 20.10 -91.80
CA ASN A 109 -49.79 20.33 -91.48
C ASN A 109 -50.02 20.94 -90.07
N GLY A 110 -48.94 21.30 -89.37
CA GLY A 110 -49.00 21.86 -88.01
C GLY A 110 -49.32 20.84 -86.91
N LYS A 111 -49.45 19.54 -87.24
CA LYS A 111 -49.74 18.48 -86.27
C LYS A 111 -48.47 17.71 -85.90
N PRO A 112 -48.30 17.31 -84.62
CA PRO A 112 -47.25 16.36 -84.24
C PRO A 112 -47.37 15.06 -85.04
N TYR A 113 -46.26 14.42 -85.37
CA TYR A 113 -46.25 13.12 -86.04
C TYR A 113 -45.33 12.08 -85.40
N LYS A 114 -44.35 12.50 -84.60
CA LYS A 114 -43.49 11.64 -83.77
C LYS A 114 -42.92 12.42 -82.58
N VAL A 115 -42.29 11.76 -81.62
CA VAL A 115 -41.58 12.39 -80.49
C VAL A 115 -40.12 11.96 -80.52
N VAL A 116 -39.20 12.91 -80.46
CA VAL A 116 -37.76 12.65 -80.32
C VAL A 116 -37.33 13.02 -78.92
N LYS A 117 -36.67 12.09 -78.23
CA LYS A 117 -36.12 12.30 -76.90
C LYS A 117 -34.61 12.37 -76.96
N PHE A 118 -34.04 13.40 -76.33
CA PHE A 118 -32.61 13.52 -76.04
C PHE A 118 -32.40 13.23 -74.56
N ALA A 119 -31.40 12.43 -74.22
CA ALA A 119 -31.15 11.98 -72.85
C ALA A 119 -29.65 11.86 -72.54
N THR A 120 -29.28 12.29 -71.33
CA THR A 120 -27.98 12.05 -70.71
C THR A 120 -28.16 11.12 -69.51
N ASP A 121 -27.35 10.08 -69.40
CA ASP A 121 -27.32 9.24 -68.19
C ASP A 121 -26.64 10.00 -67.04
N ILE A 122 -27.36 10.19 -65.94
CA ILE A 122 -26.91 10.88 -64.73
C ILE A 122 -26.90 9.95 -63.51
N THR A 123 -26.98 8.64 -63.71
CA THR A 123 -27.09 7.64 -62.63
C THR A 123 -25.91 7.71 -61.67
N ARG A 124 -24.68 7.78 -62.21
CA ARG A 124 -23.47 7.93 -61.40
C ARG A 124 -23.50 9.22 -60.58
N GLN A 125 -23.85 10.34 -61.19
CA GLN A 125 -23.93 11.64 -60.50
C GLN A 125 -24.93 11.58 -59.34
N LYS A 126 -26.11 10.98 -59.55
CA LYS A 126 -27.12 10.83 -58.49
C LYS A 126 -26.65 9.94 -57.34
N ALA A 127 -25.93 8.87 -57.64
CA ALA A 127 -25.35 8.01 -56.61
C ALA A 127 -24.28 8.74 -55.80
N GLU A 128 -23.39 9.48 -56.45
CA GLU A 128 -22.37 10.30 -55.79
C GLU A 128 -22.99 11.40 -54.91
N ASP A 129 -24.04 12.07 -55.38
CA ASP A 129 -24.74 13.09 -54.60
C ASP A 129 -25.45 12.51 -53.38
N ALA A 130 -26.06 11.33 -53.52
CA ALA A 130 -26.69 10.62 -52.42
C ALA A 130 -25.65 10.16 -51.37
N ASP A 131 -24.50 9.66 -51.81
CA ASP A 131 -23.39 9.28 -50.92
C ASP A 131 -22.84 10.49 -50.16
N ARG A 132 -22.55 11.60 -50.86
CA ARG A 132 -22.12 12.87 -50.22
C ARG A 132 -23.12 13.36 -49.19
N ALA A 133 -24.41 13.34 -49.51
CA ALA A 133 -25.47 13.73 -48.58
C ALA A 133 -25.52 12.79 -47.36
N GLY A 134 -25.35 11.48 -47.57
CA GLY A 134 -25.26 10.48 -46.51
C GLY A 134 -24.08 10.70 -45.56
N GLN A 135 -22.90 11.01 -46.09
CA GLN A 135 -21.70 11.32 -45.30
C GLN A 135 -21.90 12.56 -44.44
N ILE A 136 -22.45 13.65 -45.00
CA ILE A 136 -22.74 14.88 -44.24
C ILE A 136 -23.71 14.59 -43.10
N ALA A 137 -24.79 13.84 -43.37
CA ALA A 137 -25.77 13.46 -42.36
C ALA A 137 -25.16 12.57 -41.26
N ALA A 138 -24.21 11.70 -41.59
CA ALA A 138 -23.50 10.88 -40.61
C ALA A 138 -22.62 11.73 -39.68
N ILE A 139 -21.90 12.71 -40.23
CA ILE A 139 -21.09 13.67 -39.44
C ILE A 139 -21.99 14.50 -38.52
N ASP A 140 -23.09 15.03 -39.06
CA ASP A 140 -24.04 15.85 -38.30
C ASP A 140 -24.62 15.11 -37.09
N LYS A 141 -24.91 13.81 -37.25
CA LYS A 141 -25.38 12.95 -36.15
C LYS A 141 -24.32 12.68 -35.09
N ALA A 142 -23.05 12.59 -35.48
CA ALA A 142 -21.98 12.12 -34.60
C ALA A 142 -21.23 13.23 -33.85
N GLN A 143 -21.19 14.45 -34.40
CA GLN A 143 -20.34 15.53 -33.88
C GLN A 143 -21.11 16.85 -33.76
N GLY A 144 -20.60 17.75 -32.91
CA GLY A 144 -21.03 19.14 -32.90
C GLY A 144 -20.51 19.86 -34.12
N VAL A 145 -21.40 20.41 -34.95
CA VAL A 145 -21.07 21.15 -36.16
C VAL A 145 -21.53 22.58 -36.01
N ILE A 146 -20.64 23.53 -36.30
CA ILE A 146 -20.97 24.96 -36.36
C ILE A 146 -20.23 25.62 -37.52
N ALA A 147 -20.94 26.45 -38.27
CA ALA A 147 -20.40 27.20 -39.40
C ALA A 147 -20.26 28.68 -39.03
N PHE A 148 -19.16 29.28 -39.46
CA PHE A 148 -18.89 30.70 -39.30
C PHE A 148 -18.61 31.35 -40.65
N ASP A 149 -18.95 32.62 -40.76
CA ASP A 149 -18.37 33.50 -41.76
C ASP A 149 -16.87 33.69 -41.44
N LEU A 150 -16.12 34.23 -42.40
CA LEU A 150 -14.69 34.46 -42.27
C LEU A 150 -14.33 35.42 -41.15
N ASP A 151 -15.23 36.33 -40.77
CA ASP A 151 -15.05 37.24 -39.63
C ASP A 151 -15.36 36.59 -38.26
N GLY A 152 -15.81 35.34 -38.26
CA GLY A 152 -16.18 34.58 -37.07
C GLY A 152 -17.64 34.73 -36.66
N THR A 153 -18.49 35.35 -37.47
CA THR A 153 -19.94 35.39 -37.24
C THR A 153 -20.56 34.02 -37.45
N VAL A 154 -21.38 33.54 -36.51
CA VAL A 154 -22.06 32.23 -36.61
C VAL A 154 -23.13 32.26 -37.71
N LEU A 155 -23.03 31.34 -38.66
CA LEU A 155 -23.98 31.16 -39.74
C LEU A 155 -25.08 30.16 -39.38
N ASP A 156 -24.66 29.02 -38.82
CA ASP A 156 -25.53 27.91 -38.44
C ASP A 156 -24.82 26.96 -37.45
N ALA A 157 -25.57 26.19 -36.68
CA ALA A 157 -25.05 25.19 -35.75
C ALA A 157 -26.04 24.04 -35.56
N ASN A 158 -25.54 22.81 -35.46
CA ASN A 158 -26.37 21.64 -35.24
C ASN A 158 -26.73 21.42 -33.78
N ALA A 159 -27.69 20.51 -33.53
CA ALA A 159 -28.18 20.21 -32.19
C ALA A 159 -27.08 19.71 -31.24
N ASN A 160 -26.12 18.92 -31.74
CA ASN A 160 -25.01 18.41 -30.94
C ASN A 160 -24.12 19.54 -30.41
N PHE A 161 -23.76 20.53 -31.25
CA PHE A 161 -22.97 21.66 -30.80
C PHE A 161 -23.74 22.51 -29.78
N LEU A 162 -25.00 22.81 -30.08
CA LEU A 162 -25.88 23.61 -29.23
C LEU A 162 -26.09 22.97 -27.85
N ALA A 163 -26.24 21.65 -27.78
CA ALA A 163 -26.36 20.91 -26.52
C ALA A 163 -25.11 21.08 -25.64
N VAL A 164 -23.91 20.99 -26.22
CA VAL A 164 -22.64 21.17 -25.49
C VAL A 164 -22.54 22.58 -24.88
N VAL A 165 -22.79 23.61 -25.69
CA VAL A 165 -22.67 25.02 -25.24
C VAL A 165 -23.91 25.54 -24.51
N GLY A 166 -25.02 24.81 -24.52
CA GLY A 166 -26.26 25.13 -23.83
C GLY A 166 -27.00 26.36 -24.38
N TYR A 167 -26.73 26.78 -25.62
CA TYR A 167 -27.43 27.89 -26.29
C TYR A 167 -28.41 27.35 -27.32
N ASP A 168 -29.47 28.11 -27.59
CA ASP A 168 -30.34 27.87 -28.75
C ASP A 168 -29.75 28.50 -30.01
N LEU A 169 -30.11 27.96 -31.19
CA LEU A 169 -29.61 28.48 -32.48
C LEU A 169 -29.93 29.97 -32.65
N SER A 170 -31.11 30.42 -32.21
CA SER A 170 -31.53 31.83 -32.27
C SER A 170 -30.67 32.76 -31.41
N GLU A 171 -30.02 32.23 -30.37
CA GLU A 171 -29.15 33.02 -29.48
C GLU A 171 -27.75 33.20 -30.05
N VAL A 172 -27.30 32.26 -30.90
CA VAL A 172 -25.93 32.23 -31.43
C VAL A 172 -25.85 32.67 -32.88
N ARG A 173 -26.87 32.44 -33.71
CA ARG A 173 -26.85 32.81 -35.12
C ARG A 173 -26.71 34.32 -35.30
N GLY A 174 -25.77 34.74 -36.14
CA GLY A 174 -25.42 36.14 -36.33
C GLY A 174 -24.60 36.76 -35.20
N ARG A 175 -24.25 36.01 -34.15
CA ARG A 175 -23.33 36.46 -33.09
C ARG A 175 -21.89 36.08 -33.44
N PRO A 176 -20.89 36.81 -32.90
CA PRO A 176 -19.50 36.44 -33.10
C PRO A 176 -19.12 35.20 -32.27
N HIS A 177 -18.21 34.38 -32.78
CA HIS A 177 -17.62 33.25 -32.06
C HIS A 177 -17.05 33.63 -30.67
N SER A 178 -16.70 34.90 -30.46
CA SER A 178 -16.12 35.40 -29.21
C SER A 178 -17.04 35.26 -27.98
N ILE A 179 -18.34 34.95 -28.17
CA ILE A 179 -19.24 34.63 -27.06
C ILE A 179 -18.89 33.30 -26.36
N PHE A 180 -18.19 32.38 -27.06
CA PHE A 180 -17.85 31.06 -26.54
C PHE A 180 -16.47 31.01 -25.87
N VAL A 181 -15.76 32.13 -25.73
CA VAL A 181 -14.39 32.14 -25.19
C VAL A 181 -14.28 33.06 -23.99
N GLU A 182 -13.21 32.90 -23.22
CA GLU A 182 -12.94 33.76 -22.07
C GLU A 182 -12.78 35.24 -22.48
N PRO A 183 -13.28 36.18 -21.67
CA PRO A 183 -13.18 37.62 -21.96
C PRO A 183 -11.75 38.13 -22.21
N ALA A 184 -10.76 37.56 -21.54
CA ALA A 184 -9.36 37.89 -21.74
C ALA A 184 -8.84 37.37 -23.09
N TYR A 185 -9.18 36.12 -23.46
CA TYR A 185 -8.71 35.52 -24.70
C TYR A 185 -9.26 36.22 -25.94
N ARG A 186 -10.53 36.63 -25.95
CA ARG A 186 -11.10 37.36 -27.11
C ARG A 186 -10.42 38.70 -27.41
N GLN A 187 -9.69 39.28 -26.46
CA GLN A 187 -8.94 40.54 -26.62
C GLN A 187 -7.46 40.30 -26.97
N SER A 188 -7.04 39.04 -27.05
CA SER A 188 -5.64 38.65 -27.24
C SER A 188 -5.21 38.72 -28.72
N ALA A 189 -3.90 38.89 -28.94
CA ALA A 189 -3.31 38.85 -30.28
C ALA A 189 -3.44 37.44 -30.91
N GLU A 190 -3.42 36.41 -30.08
CA GLU A 190 -3.58 35.00 -30.43
C GLU A 190 -4.95 34.72 -31.03
N TYR A 191 -6.02 35.29 -30.46
CA TYR A 191 -7.37 35.16 -30.99
C TYR A 191 -7.53 35.84 -32.36
N ALA A 192 -6.91 37.00 -32.55
CA ALA A 192 -6.90 37.68 -33.84
C ALA A 192 -6.10 36.90 -34.90
N ALA A 193 -4.93 36.38 -34.54
CA ALA A 193 -4.09 35.56 -35.39
C ALA A 193 -4.79 34.25 -35.80
N PHE A 194 -5.53 33.62 -34.88
CA PHE A 194 -6.33 32.43 -35.14
C PHE A 194 -7.32 32.62 -36.29
N TRP A 195 -8.12 33.68 -36.25
CA TRP A 195 -9.06 33.98 -37.35
C TRP A 195 -8.35 34.42 -38.63
N ALA A 196 -7.22 35.12 -38.54
CA ALA A 196 -6.42 35.46 -39.71
C ALA A 196 -5.86 34.22 -40.44
N ALA A 197 -5.47 33.18 -39.70
CA ALA A 197 -5.03 31.91 -40.26
C ALA A 197 -6.16 31.19 -41.01
N LEU A 198 -7.34 31.09 -40.39
CA LEU A 198 -8.52 30.49 -41.02
C LEU A 198 -8.94 31.22 -42.31
N LYS A 199 -8.84 32.56 -42.32
CA LYS A 199 -9.08 33.38 -43.53
C LYS A 199 -8.11 33.08 -44.67
N ARG A 200 -6.89 32.64 -44.38
CA ARG A 200 -5.90 32.20 -45.39
C ARG A 200 -6.10 30.76 -45.85
N GLY A 201 -7.07 30.04 -45.29
CA GLY A 201 -7.31 28.63 -45.60
C GLY A 201 -6.56 27.64 -44.69
N GLU A 202 -5.87 28.12 -43.66
CA GLU A 202 -5.13 27.27 -42.72
C GLU A 202 -6.10 26.69 -41.67
N TYR A 203 -6.32 25.38 -41.68
CA TYR A 203 -7.16 24.72 -40.67
C TYR A 203 -6.46 24.70 -39.31
N GLN A 204 -7.25 24.61 -38.24
CA GLN A 204 -6.74 24.56 -36.87
C GLN A 204 -7.37 23.38 -36.12
N ALA A 205 -6.56 22.63 -35.38
CA ALA A 205 -7.01 21.49 -34.59
C ALA A 205 -6.36 21.52 -33.21
N ALA A 206 -7.18 21.55 -32.16
CA ALA A 206 -6.71 21.48 -30.78
C ALA A 206 -7.84 21.10 -29.81
N GLN A 207 -7.48 20.95 -28.54
CA GLN A 207 -8.43 21.03 -27.45
C GLN A 207 -8.59 22.48 -27.01
N TYR A 208 -9.83 22.87 -26.75
CA TYR A 208 -10.18 24.24 -26.48
C TYR A 208 -11.09 24.34 -25.27
N LYS A 209 -10.71 25.16 -24.31
CA LYS A 209 -11.62 25.66 -23.28
C LYS A 209 -12.59 26.66 -23.90
N ARG A 210 -13.88 26.49 -23.63
CA ARG A 210 -14.97 27.36 -24.07
C ARG A 210 -15.91 27.68 -22.91
N ILE A 211 -16.64 28.76 -23.07
CA ILE A 211 -17.62 29.25 -22.11
C ILE A 211 -19.00 29.04 -22.71
N ALA A 212 -19.73 28.11 -22.11
CA ALA A 212 -21.13 27.80 -22.40
C ALA A 212 -22.05 28.82 -21.73
N LYS A 213 -23.35 28.74 -22.02
CA LYS A 213 -24.39 29.59 -21.44
C LYS A 213 -24.32 29.55 -19.91
N GLY A 214 -24.47 30.73 -19.29
CA GLY A 214 -24.38 30.89 -17.84
C GLY A 214 -22.95 30.84 -17.28
N GLY A 215 -21.92 30.90 -18.12
CA GLY A 215 -20.52 30.93 -17.67
C GLY A 215 -19.92 29.55 -17.41
N ARG A 216 -20.63 28.47 -17.73
CA ARG A 216 -20.15 27.10 -17.55
C ARG A 216 -18.96 26.82 -18.45
N GLU A 217 -17.89 26.29 -17.89
CA GLU A 217 -16.73 25.88 -18.67
C GLU A 217 -17.00 24.56 -19.38
N VAL A 218 -16.62 24.47 -20.65
CA VAL A 218 -16.66 23.24 -21.44
C VAL A 218 -15.34 23.06 -22.19
N TRP A 219 -14.88 21.82 -22.29
CA TRP A 219 -13.71 21.48 -23.08
C TRP A 219 -14.14 20.73 -24.33
N ILE A 220 -13.68 21.20 -25.48
CA ILE A 220 -13.98 20.58 -26.76
C ILE A 220 -12.70 20.24 -27.51
N GLN A 221 -12.62 19.05 -28.07
CA GLN A 221 -11.66 18.73 -29.11
C GLN A 221 -12.28 19.14 -30.44
N ALA A 222 -11.68 20.10 -31.13
CA ALA A 222 -12.29 20.65 -32.33
C ALA A 222 -11.30 20.89 -33.46
N THR A 223 -11.81 20.80 -34.69
CA THR A 223 -11.12 21.20 -35.91
C THR A 223 -11.91 22.31 -36.59
N TYR A 224 -11.26 23.41 -36.95
CA TYR A 224 -11.82 24.53 -37.70
C TYR A 224 -11.31 24.46 -39.13
N ASN A 225 -12.21 24.22 -40.10
CA ASN A 225 -11.88 23.88 -41.47
C ASN A 225 -12.46 24.93 -42.44
N PRO A 226 -11.62 25.76 -43.08
CA PRO A 226 -12.06 26.66 -44.13
C PRO A 226 -12.66 25.90 -45.32
N ILE A 227 -13.79 26.37 -45.84
CA ILE A 227 -14.47 25.83 -47.01
C ILE A 227 -14.30 26.80 -48.18
N PHE A 228 -13.98 26.25 -49.35
CA PHE A 228 -13.61 27.00 -50.55
C PHE A 228 -14.76 27.02 -51.57
N ASP A 229 -14.86 28.12 -52.32
CA ASP A 229 -15.78 28.25 -53.46
C ASP A 229 -15.20 27.57 -54.72
N ALA A 230 -15.96 27.59 -55.82
CA ALA A 230 -15.51 27.00 -57.11
C ALA A 230 -14.28 27.70 -57.73
N ALA A 231 -13.93 28.89 -57.24
CA ALA A 231 -12.71 29.62 -57.62
C ALA A 231 -11.56 29.41 -56.63
N ASN A 232 -11.69 28.43 -55.72
CA ASN A 232 -10.72 28.06 -54.69
C ASN A 232 -10.41 29.19 -53.69
N ARG A 233 -11.41 30.02 -53.35
CA ARG A 233 -11.31 31.06 -52.33
C ARG A 233 -12.05 30.63 -51.06
N PRO A 234 -11.47 30.75 -49.85
CA PRO A 234 -12.20 30.52 -48.61
C PRO A 234 -13.42 31.44 -48.54
N TYR A 235 -14.58 30.91 -48.16
CA TYR A 235 -15.80 31.72 -48.00
C TYR A 235 -16.56 31.47 -46.69
N LYS A 236 -16.24 30.39 -45.97
CA LYS A 236 -16.75 30.12 -44.62
C LYS A 236 -15.82 29.17 -43.88
N VAL A 237 -16.00 29.02 -42.58
CA VAL A 237 -15.29 28.04 -41.74
C VAL A 237 -16.31 27.08 -41.14
N VAL A 238 -16.08 25.77 -41.27
CA VAL A 238 -16.87 24.74 -40.60
C VAL A 238 -16.05 24.11 -39.50
N LYS A 239 -16.58 24.12 -38.29
CA LYS A 239 -15.97 23.51 -37.13
C LYS A 239 -16.67 22.21 -36.76
N PHE A 240 -15.89 21.15 -36.58
CA PHE A 240 -16.32 19.91 -35.97
C PHE A 240 -15.81 19.85 -34.54
N ALA A 241 -16.65 19.50 -33.59
CA ALA A 241 -16.33 19.51 -32.17
C ALA A 241 -16.86 18.25 -31.48
N THR A 242 -16.06 17.69 -30.59
CA THR A 242 -16.44 16.65 -29.64
C THR A 242 -16.30 17.19 -28.23
N ASP A 243 -17.30 16.99 -27.38
CA ASP A 243 -17.21 17.34 -25.97
C ASP A 243 -16.27 16.37 -25.25
N VAL A 244 -15.23 16.92 -24.62
CA VAL A 244 -14.24 16.19 -23.83
C VAL A 244 -14.18 16.71 -22.38
N THR A 245 -15.22 17.43 -21.94
CA THR A 245 -15.29 18.05 -20.61
C THR A 245 -15.11 17.02 -19.50
N ASP A 246 -15.88 15.93 -19.52
CA ASP A 246 -15.80 14.89 -18.49
C ASP A 246 -14.41 14.24 -18.45
N GLN A 247 -13.80 14.02 -19.61
CA GLN A 247 -12.45 13.45 -19.70
C GLN A 247 -11.39 14.37 -19.08
N VAL A 248 -11.43 15.67 -19.42
CA VAL A 248 -10.48 16.66 -18.88
C VAL A 248 -10.65 16.82 -17.36
N MET A 249 -11.90 16.88 -16.90
CA MET A 249 -12.19 17.03 -15.46
C MET A 249 -11.81 15.77 -14.67
N LEU A 250 -12.03 14.58 -15.23
CA LEU A 250 -11.59 13.31 -14.63
C LEU A 250 -10.07 13.26 -14.47
N LEU A 251 -9.33 13.63 -15.53
CA LEU A 251 -7.86 13.68 -15.49
C LEU A 251 -7.35 14.69 -14.44
N ALA A 252 -7.96 15.86 -14.36
CA ALA A 252 -7.60 16.88 -13.37
C ALA A 252 -7.84 16.39 -11.92
N ASN A 253 -8.98 15.74 -11.69
CA ASN A 253 -9.32 15.17 -10.38
C ASN A 253 -8.38 14.01 -10.00
N LEU A 254 -8.09 13.12 -10.95
CA LEU A 254 -7.16 12.02 -10.75
C LEU A 254 -5.77 12.53 -10.38
N ARG A 255 -5.26 13.56 -11.07
CA ARG A 255 -3.98 14.18 -10.75
C ARG A 255 -3.93 14.72 -9.32
N ARG A 256 -4.98 15.44 -8.87
CA ARG A 256 -5.05 15.96 -7.49
C ARG A 256 -5.06 14.83 -6.47
N LEU A 257 -5.79 13.75 -6.75
CA LEU A 257 -5.88 12.59 -5.85
C LEU A 257 -4.55 11.86 -5.73
N ILE A 258 -3.82 11.71 -6.84
CA ILE A 258 -2.48 11.12 -6.87
C ILE A 258 -1.50 11.95 -6.02
N GLU A 259 -1.46 13.27 -6.18
CA GLU A 259 -0.57 14.15 -5.40
C GLU A 259 -0.85 14.09 -3.89
N ARG A 260 -2.14 14.08 -3.52
CA ARG A 260 -2.53 13.93 -2.11
C ARG A 260 -2.08 12.59 -1.56
N ASN A 261 -2.34 11.49 -2.27
CA ASN A 261 -1.96 10.15 -1.84
C ASN A 261 -0.44 10.01 -1.67
N PHE A 262 0.36 10.58 -2.57
CA PHE A 262 1.81 10.53 -2.42
C PHE A 262 2.31 11.33 -1.19
N THR A 263 1.68 12.46 -0.88
CA THR A 263 2.00 13.23 0.33
C THR A 263 1.68 12.43 1.60
N GLU A 264 0.54 11.75 1.63
CA GLU A 264 0.15 10.88 2.76
C GLU A 264 1.11 9.68 2.92
N ILE A 265 1.55 9.10 1.81
CA ILE A 265 2.53 8.00 1.80
C ILE A 265 3.90 8.49 2.31
N ASP A 266 4.40 9.64 1.84
CA ASP A 266 5.68 10.20 2.30
C ASP A 266 5.68 10.43 3.83
N GLN A 267 4.58 10.94 4.38
CA GLN A 267 4.41 11.10 5.82
C GLN A 267 4.40 9.75 6.57
N ALA A 268 3.75 8.72 6.00
CA ALA A 268 3.73 7.39 6.60
C ALA A 268 5.11 6.72 6.58
N ILE A 269 5.87 6.90 5.49
CA ILE A 269 7.27 6.47 5.36
C ILE A 269 8.13 7.16 6.43
N GLY A 270 8.02 8.49 6.56
CA GLY A 270 8.77 9.25 7.57
C GLY A 270 8.49 8.77 9.00
N ARG A 271 7.21 8.63 9.37
CA ARG A 271 6.83 8.10 10.68
C ARG A 271 7.35 6.67 10.92
N SER A 272 7.38 5.84 9.89
CA SER A 272 7.89 4.46 9.99
C SER A 272 9.41 4.44 10.17
N ALA A 273 10.14 5.29 9.44
CA ALA A 273 11.59 5.44 9.58
C ALA A 273 11.97 5.93 10.99
N ASP A 274 11.29 6.97 11.48
CA ASP A 274 11.50 7.50 12.84
C ASP A 274 11.20 6.43 13.91
N GLY A 275 10.08 5.71 13.75
CA GLY A 275 9.70 4.62 14.64
C GLY A 275 10.71 3.47 14.67
N SER A 276 11.24 3.07 13.51
CA SER A 276 12.31 2.08 13.42
C SER A 276 13.61 2.57 14.08
N GLY A 277 13.99 3.83 13.88
CA GLY A 277 15.16 4.43 14.52
C GLY A 277 15.06 4.45 16.05
N ALA A 278 13.91 4.86 16.59
CA ALA A 278 13.65 4.86 18.02
C ALA A 278 13.66 3.43 18.62
N ALA A 279 13.03 2.47 17.93
CA ALA A 279 13.04 1.08 18.35
C ALA A 279 14.46 0.48 18.36
N PHE A 280 15.30 0.84 17.38
CA PHE A 280 16.68 0.38 17.31
C PHE A 280 17.49 0.88 18.51
N ALA A 281 17.38 2.18 18.84
CA ALA A 281 18.07 2.75 20.00
C ALA A 281 17.62 2.12 21.34
N ALA A 282 16.33 1.82 21.47
CA ALA A 282 15.78 1.11 22.63
C ALA A 282 16.30 -0.34 22.73
N ALA A 283 16.40 -1.04 21.60
CA ALA A 283 16.96 -2.40 21.54
C ALA A 283 18.45 -2.40 21.94
N GLU A 284 19.24 -1.45 21.44
CA GLU A 284 20.66 -1.28 21.82
C GLU A 284 20.83 -1.03 23.33
N THR A 285 20.01 -0.14 23.90
CA THR A 285 20.02 0.12 25.35
C THR A 285 19.66 -1.13 26.14
N THR A 286 18.65 -1.88 25.68
CA THR A 286 18.23 -3.13 26.32
C THR A 286 19.33 -4.19 26.22
N SER A 287 19.99 -4.31 25.07
CA SER A 287 21.13 -5.23 24.86
C SER A 287 22.24 -4.96 25.87
N SER A 288 22.60 -3.68 26.05
CA SER A 288 23.60 -3.27 27.04
C SER A 288 23.17 -3.64 28.46
N ASN A 289 21.91 -3.41 28.84
CA ASN A 289 21.39 -3.78 30.15
C ASN A 289 21.42 -5.29 30.39
N VAL A 290 21.06 -6.10 29.39
CA VAL A 290 21.14 -7.57 29.48
C VAL A 290 22.58 -8.02 29.67
N ALA A 291 23.53 -7.43 28.93
CA ALA A 291 24.95 -7.77 29.09
C ALA A 291 25.48 -7.43 30.49
N MET A 292 25.10 -6.27 31.04
CA MET A 292 25.46 -5.89 32.41
C MET A 292 24.85 -6.84 33.45
N MET A 293 23.58 -7.24 33.28
CA MET A 293 22.93 -8.20 34.17
C MET A 293 23.55 -9.60 34.08
N ALA A 294 23.94 -10.04 32.88
CA ALA A 294 24.62 -11.31 32.69
C ALA A 294 25.96 -11.33 33.45
N ALA A 295 26.77 -10.27 33.33
CA ALA A 295 28.01 -10.13 34.07
C ALA A 295 27.78 -10.13 35.60
N ALA A 296 26.78 -9.38 36.07
CA ALA A 296 26.42 -9.37 37.50
C ALA A 296 25.95 -10.76 37.98
N SER A 297 25.31 -11.55 37.13
CA SER A 297 24.89 -12.93 37.46
C SER A 297 26.09 -13.86 37.62
N GLU A 298 27.10 -13.71 36.76
CA GLU A 298 28.34 -14.49 36.86
C GLU A 298 29.11 -14.14 38.15
N GLU A 299 29.17 -12.86 38.51
CA GLU A 299 29.79 -12.40 39.77
C GLU A 299 29.02 -12.89 41.01
N LEU A 300 27.69 -12.88 40.96
CA LEU A 300 26.85 -13.49 42.01
C LEU A 300 27.08 -15.00 42.11
N ALA A 301 27.22 -15.70 40.99
CA ALA A 301 27.48 -17.14 41.00
C ALA A 301 28.82 -17.47 41.65
N ALA A 302 29.86 -16.68 41.37
CA ALA A 302 31.15 -16.78 42.03
C ALA A 302 31.04 -16.53 43.55
N SER A 303 30.33 -15.47 43.94
CA SER A 303 30.11 -15.13 45.37
C SER A 303 29.36 -16.24 46.11
N VAL A 304 28.32 -16.82 45.50
CA VAL A 304 27.56 -17.94 46.07
C VAL A 304 28.45 -19.17 46.25
N ALA A 305 29.32 -19.47 45.29
CA ALA A 305 30.27 -20.58 45.39
C ALA A 305 31.28 -20.37 46.55
N GLU A 306 31.80 -19.16 46.72
CA GLU A 306 32.69 -18.83 47.84
C GLU A 306 31.98 -18.94 49.21
N ILE A 307 30.74 -18.46 49.32
CA ILE A 307 29.96 -18.60 50.57
C ILE A 307 29.70 -20.08 50.86
N SER A 308 29.36 -20.88 49.84
CA SER A 308 29.17 -22.33 50.01
C SER A 308 30.43 -23.02 50.53
N GLN A 309 31.61 -22.65 50.01
CA GLN A 309 32.89 -23.16 50.49
C GLN A 309 33.16 -22.71 51.93
N SER A 310 32.91 -21.43 52.24
CA SER A 310 33.05 -20.87 53.58
C SER A 310 32.15 -21.60 54.60
N MET A 311 30.90 -21.90 54.25
CA MET A 311 30.00 -22.70 55.09
C MET A 311 30.50 -24.12 55.33
N GLY A 312 31.13 -24.75 54.34
CA GLY A 312 31.80 -26.05 54.51
C GLY A 312 32.96 -25.98 55.53
N HIS A 313 33.77 -24.93 55.46
CA HIS A 313 34.83 -24.67 56.44
C HIS A 313 34.26 -24.37 57.84
N SER A 314 33.22 -23.52 57.95
CA SER A 314 32.56 -23.22 59.21
C SER A 314 31.97 -24.48 59.85
N ARG A 315 31.31 -25.34 59.08
CA ARG A 315 30.78 -26.62 59.57
C ARG A 315 31.87 -27.48 60.19
N SER A 316 32.98 -27.64 59.47
CA SER A 316 34.12 -28.44 59.92
C SER A 316 34.76 -27.87 61.20
N ALA A 317 34.84 -26.54 61.30
CA ALA A 317 35.36 -25.85 62.48
C ALA A 317 34.42 -25.99 63.69
N THR A 318 33.10 -25.90 63.49
CA THR A 318 32.09 -26.09 64.53
C THR A 318 32.07 -27.55 65.04
N ASP A 319 32.16 -28.53 64.14
CA ASP A 319 32.25 -29.95 64.52
C ASP A 319 33.54 -30.22 65.34
N ALA A 320 34.69 -29.68 64.92
CA ALA A 320 35.93 -29.80 65.68
C ALA A 320 35.88 -29.08 67.04
N ALA A 321 35.19 -27.95 67.14
CA ALA A 321 34.99 -27.26 68.41
C ALA A 321 34.11 -28.08 69.37
N PHE A 322 33.05 -28.71 68.84
CA PHE A 322 32.17 -29.59 69.60
C PHE A 322 32.93 -30.78 70.20
N GLU A 323 33.77 -31.46 69.40
CA GLU A 323 34.61 -32.56 69.87
C GLU A 323 35.57 -32.12 70.97
N ARG A 324 36.17 -30.93 70.85
CA ARG A 324 37.07 -30.38 71.89
C ARG A 324 36.35 -30.07 73.19
N VAL A 325 35.13 -29.53 73.12
CA VAL A 325 34.29 -29.25 74.31
C VAL A 325 33.92 -30.55 75.02
N GLN A 326 33.51 -31.59 74.27
CA GLN A 326 33.27 -32.92 74.86
C GLN A 326 34.52 -33.51 75.52
N ALA A 327 35.67 -33.44 74.86
CA ALA A 327 36.92 -33.95 75.40
C ALA A 327 37.31 -33.21 76.69
N ALA A 328 37.18 -31.87 76.71
CA ALA A 328 37.41 -31.04 77.89
C ALA A 328 36.46 -31.40 79.03
N GLY A 329 35.17 -31.60 78.74
CA GLY A 329 34.18 -32.07 79.72
C GLY A 329 34.59 -33.41 80.34
N GLY A 330 35.05 -34.34 79.51
CA GLY A 330 35.59 -35.62 79.96
C GLY A 330 36.86 -35.51 80.83
N PHE A 331 37.74 -34.52 80.60
CA PHE A 331 38.89 -34.26 81.47
C PHE A 331 38.46 -33.71 82.83
N THR A 332 37.53 -32.75 82.85
CA THR A 332 37.03 -32.13 84.08
C THR A 332 36.25 -33.11 84.95
N GLN A 333 35.50 -34.03 84.34
CA GLN A 333 34.82 -35.12 85.06
C GLN A 333 35.82 -36.02 85.78
N ARG A 334 36.89 -36.46 85.09
CA ARG A 334 37.95 -37.28 85.72
C ARG A 334 38.70 -36.52 86.81
N LEU A 335 38.89 -35.21 86.66
CA LEU A 335 39.49 -34.36 87.70
C LEU A 335 38.60 -34.31 88.95
N THR A 336 37.29 -34.16 88.77
CA THR A 336 36.30 -34.16 89.86
C THR A 336 36.29 -35.50 90.61
N GLU A 337 36.33 -36.61 89.88
CA GLU A 337 36.43 -37.96 90.45
C GLU A 337 37.75 -38.16 91.23
N ALA A 338 38.88 -37.73 90.66
CA ALA A 338 40.18 -37.80 91.33
C ALA A 338 40.22 -36.96 92.61
N ALA A 339 39.69 -35.74 92.57
CA ALA A 339 39.57 -34.87 93.74
C ALA A 339 38.69 -35.50 94.82
N GLY A 340 37.55 -36.11 94.46
CA GLY A 340 36.69 -36.84 95.41
C GLY A 340 37.39 -38.03 96.07
N SER A 341 38.18 -38.79 95.32
CA SER A 341 39.03 -39.85 95.86
C SER A 341 40.08 -39.31 96.84
N MET A 342 40.70 -38.18 96.51
CA MET A 342 41.66 -37.50 97.40
C MET A 342 41.00 -37.03 98.70
N THR A 343 39.76 -36.51 98.67
CA THR A 343 39.01 -36.17 99.89
C THR A 343 38.89 -37.37 100.83
N GLY A 344 38.61 -38.56 100.28
CA GLY A 344 38.56 -39.81 101.05
C GLY A 344 39.90 -40.18 101.69
N ILE A 345 41.01 -40.03 100.94
CA ILE A 345 42.36 -40.28 101.45
C ILE A 345 42.72 -39.30 102.58
N VAL A 346 42.48 -38.00 102.38
CA VAL A 346 42.75 -36.96 103.39
C VAL A 346 41.96 -37.23 104.67
N GLY A 347 40.68 -37.60 104.56
CA GLY A 347 39.86 -37.98 105.71
C GLY A 347 40.43 -39.17 106.48
N LEU A 348 40.94 -40.19 105.76
CA LEU A 348 41.63 -41.32 106.38
C LEU A 348 42.90 -40.88 107.12
N ILE A 349 43.76 -40.06 106.51
CA ILE A 349 44.98 -39.56 107.16
C ILE A 349 44.63 -38.73 108.41
N GLN A 350 43.59 -37.91 108.34
CA GLN A 350 43.14 -37.11 109.49
C GLN A 350 42.66 -38.00 110.64
N SER A 351 41.97 -39.11 110.34
CA SER A 351 41.58 -40.12 111.34
C SER A 351 42.79 -40.82 111.97
N ILE A 352 43.82 -41.14 111.17
CA ILE A 352 45.08 -41.74 111.64
C ILE A 352 45.83 -40.75 112.53
N ALA A 353 45.95 -39.48 112.12
CA ALA A 353 46.60 -38.44 112.91
C ALA A 353 45.89 -38.23 114.27
N ALA A 354 44.56 -38.26 114.30
CA ALA A 354 43.78 -38.21 115.55
C ALA A 354 44.07 -39.43 116.45
N GLN A 355 44.14 -40.64 115.88
CA GLN A 355 44.51 -41.86 116.60
C GLN A 355 45.94 -41.80 117.17
N ILE A 356 46.91 -41.32 116.38
CA ILE A 356 48.30 -41.14 116.81
C ILE A 356 48.36 -40.11 117.95
N ASN A 357 47.62 -39.01 117.87
CA ASN A 357 47.55 -38.00 118.91
C ASN A 357 46.97 -38.55 120.23
N LEU A 358 45.95 -39.42 120.17
CA LEU A 358 45.40 -40.11 121.34
C LEU A 358 46.38 -41.13 121.94
N LEU A 359 47.08 -41.91 121.10
CA LEU A 359 48.13 -42.84 121.54
C LEU A 359 49.29 -42.09 122.20
N ALA A 360 49.71 -40.96 121.62
CA ALA A 360 50.74 -40.10 122.16
C ALA A 360 50.32 -39.48 123.49
N LEU A 361 49.05 -39.04 123.63
CA LEU A 361 48.50 -38.55 124.89
C LEU A 361 48.53 -39.62 125.99
N ASN A 362 48.11 -40.85 125.66
CA ASN A 362 48.16 -41.98 126.59
C ASN A 362 49.62 -42.27 127.01
N ALA A 363 50.57 -42.21 126.07
CA ALA A 363 51.99 -42.37 126.36
C ALA A 363 52.53 -41.24 127.24
N THR A 364 52.11 -39.98 127.04
CA THR A 364 52.47 -38.84 127.91
C THR A 364 51.95 -39.05 129.33
N ILE A 365 50.73 -39.57 129.49
CA ILE A 365 50.14 -39.88 130.81
C ILE A 365 50.93 -40.97 131.52
N GLU A 366 51.26 -42.07 130.84
CA GLU A 366 52.02 -43.18 131.42
C GLU A 366 53.46 -42.75 131.76
N ALA A 367 54.08 -41.91 130.91
CA ALA A 367 55.40 -41.33 131.17
C ALA A 367 55.40 -40.41 132.40
N ALA A 368 54.32 -39.64 132.62
CA ALA A 368 54.16 -38.83 133.83
C ALA A 368 53.97 -39.70 135.09
N ARG A 369 53.29 -40.84 134.96
CA ARG A 369 53.05 -41.81 136.04
C ARG A 369 54.32 -42.54 136.49
N ALA A 370 55.28 -42.74 135.58
CA ALA A 370 56.57 -43.40 135.83
C ALA A 370 57.63 -42.51 136.53
N GLY A 371 57.36 -41.24 136.80
CA GLY A 371 58.25 -40.34 137.54
C GLY A 371 59.61 -40.09 136.85
N GLU A 372 60.72 -40.14 137.60
CA GLU A 372 62.08 -39.91 137.08
C GLU A 372 62.47 -40.89 135.93
N ALA A 373 61.96 -42.13 135.96
CA ALA A 373 62.24 -43.15 134.93
C ALA A 373 61.53 -42.88 133.58
N GLY A 374 60.48 -42.06 133.57
CA GLY A 374 59.64 -41.78 132.40
C GLY A 374 60.07 -40.56 131.56
N ARG A 375 61.08 -39.78 132.00
CA ARG A 375 61.47 -38.50 131.35
C ARG A 375 61.78 -38.62 129.86
N GLY A 376 62.56 -39.63 129.45
CA GLY A 376 62.90 -39.85 128.03
C GLY A 376 61.67 -40.23 127.19
N PHE A 377 60.77 -41.06 127.74
CA PHE A 377 59.51 -41.43 127.09
C PHE A 377 58.54 -40.24 126.97
N ALA A 378 58.51 -39.34 127.96
CA ALA A 378 57.67 -38.14 127.92
C ALA A 378 58.06 -37.19 126.76
N VAL A 379 59.37 -37.07 126.47
CA VAL A 379 59.86 -36.26 125.34
C VAL A 379 59.42 -36.86 124.02
N VAL A 380 59.60 -38.17 123.83
CA VAL A 380 59.17 -38.86 122.59
C VAL A 380 57.65 -38.80 122.42
N ALA A 381 56.87 -39.01 123.49
CA ALA A 381 55.42 -38.92 123.44
C ALA A 381 54.94 -37.51 123.06
N ASN A 382 55.55 -36.46 123.62
CA ASN A 382 55.26 -35.08 123.24
C ASN A 382 55.66 -34.77 121.78
N GLU A 383 56.77 -35.32 121.29
CA GLU A 383 57.19 -35.15 119.90
C GLU A 383 56.22 -35.83 118.92
N VAL A 384 55.79 -37.07 119.21
CA VAL A 384 54.76 -37.77 118.41
C VAL A 384 53.44 -37.03 118.44
N LYS A 385 53.04 -36.50 119.60
CA LYS A 385 51.84 -35.65 119.74
C LYS A 385 51.95 -34.39 118.88
N ASN A 386 53.10 -33.72 118.87
CA ASN A 386 53.33 -32.54 118.04
C ASN A 386 53.28 -32.88 116.54
N LEU A 387 53.93 -33.97 116.11
CA LEU A 387 53.86 -34.45 114.72
C LEU A 387 52.43 -34.78 114.30
N ALA A 388 51.66 -35.45 115.16
CA ALA A 388 50.26 -35.78 114.87
C ALA A 388 49.40 -34.52 114.69
N ASN A 389 49.60 -33.50 115.52
CA ASN A 389 48.91 -32.21 115.39
C ASN A 389 49.38 -31.40 114.16
N GLN A 390 50.65 -31.54 113.75
CA GLN A 390 51.14 -30.96 112.49
C GLN A 390 50.53 -31.69 111.28
N ALA A 391 50.49 -33.03 111.30
CA ALA A 391 49.88 -33.84 110.26
C ALA A 391 48.37 -33.52 110.12
N ALA A 392 47.64 -33.41 111.22
CA ALA A 392 46.21 -33.05 111.21
C ALA A 392 45.97 -31.67 110.56
N ARG A 393 46.79 -30.67 110.92
CA ARG A 393 46.72 -29.32 110.31
C ARG A 393 47.08 -29.33 108.83
N ALA A 394 48.11 -30.08 108.44
CA ALA A 394 48.48 -30.23 107.04
C ALA A 394 47.36 -30.91 106.23
N THR A 395 46.72 -31.95 106.77
CA THR A 395 45.58 -32.60 106.10
C THR A 395 44.35 -31.71 106.00
N GLU A 396 44.08 -30.87 107.01
CA GLU A 396 42.99 -29.90 106.96
C GLU A 396 43.21 -28.87 105.84
N GLN A 397 44.44 -28.37 105.70
CA GLN A 397 44.81 -27.48 104.60
C GLN A 397 44.68 -28.17 103.24
N ILE A 398 45.15 -29.42 103.09
CA ILE A 398 44.98 -30.19 101.84
C ILE A 398 43.49 -30.40 101.53
N GLY A 399 42.66 -30.66 102.54
CA GLY A 399 41.21 -30.77 102.37
C GLY A 399 40.57 -29.50 101.83
N ALA A 400 41.00 -28.33 102.32
CA ALA A 400 40.55 -27.04 101.79
C ALA A 400 40.97 -26.83 100.32
N GLU A 401 42.20 -27.18 99.96
CA GLU A 401 42.69 -27.12 98.57
C GLU A 401 41.90 -28.05 97.63
N ILE A 402 41.57 -29.27 98.07
CA ILE A 402 40.74 -30.21 97.29
C ILE A 402 39.32 -29.67 97.08
N ASN A 403 38.72 -29.10 98.12
CA ASN A 403 37.40 -28.47 97.99
C ASN A 403 37.44 -27.27 97.02
N GLY A 404 38.52 -26.48 97.05
CA GLY A 404 38.77 -25.43 96.07
C GLY A 404 38.87 -25.96 94.64
N LEU A 405 39.61 -27.06 94.43
CA LEU A 405 39.72 -27.74 93.14
C LEU A 405 38.38 -28.28 92.64
N GLN A 406 37.54 -28.83 93.53
CA GLN A 406 36.19 -29.28 93.18
C GLN A 406 35.28 -28.11 92.77
N GLY A 407 35.34 -26.98 93.50
CA GLY A 407 34.63 -25.76 93.16
C GLY A 407 35.03 -25.22 91.78
N LEU A 408 36.33 -25.10 91.53
CA LEU A 408 36.87 -24.66 90.25
C LEU A 408 36.49 -25.62 89.11
N SER A 409 36.49 -26.94 89.36
CA SER A 409 36.05 -27.93 88.38
C SER A 409 34.57 -27.75 88.03
N SER A 410 33.72 -27.47 89.01
CA SER A 410 32.29 -27.18 88.78
C SER A 410 32.08 -25.92 87.95
N GLU A 411 32.87 -24.87 88.17
CA GLU A 411 32.81 -23.65 87.36
C GLU A 411 33.23 -23.92 85.91
N VAL A 412 34.28 -24.73 85.70
CA VAL A 412 34.72 -25.16 84.37
C VAL A 412 33.63 -25.96 83.65
N VAL A 413 32.90 -26.84 84.33
CA VAL A 413 31.76 -27.58 83.73
C VAL A 413 30.68 -26.61 83.25
N GLY A 414 30.26 -25.65 84.09
CA GLY A 414 29.24 -24.67 83.68
C GLY A 414 29.68 -23.80 82.49
N ALA A 415 30.97 -23.45 82.42
CA ALA A 415 31.53 -22.76 81.26
C ALA A 415 31.51 -23.63 79.99
N LEU A 416 31.86 -24.92 80.11
CA LEU A 416 31.83 -25.88 78.99
C LEU A 416 30.41 -26.12 78.47
N ASP A 417 29.41 -26.22 79.35
CA ASP A 417 28.00 -26.34 78.96
C ASP A 417 27.53 -25.12 78.15
N SER A 418 27.90 -23.90 78.60
CA SER A 418 27.59 -22.66 77.89
C SER A 418 28.25 -22.57 76.52
N ILE A 419 29.51 -23.03 76.42
CA ILE A 419 30.23 -23.13 75.13
C ILE A 419 29.56 -24.18 74.23
N SER A 420 29.17 -25.34 74.76
CA SER A 420 28.49 -26.39 73.98
C SER A 420 27.19 -25.86 73.37
N GLY A 421 26.37 -25.17 74.15
CA GLY A 421 25.13 -24.56 73.65
C GLY A 421 25.39 -23.51 72.55
N SER A 422 26.45 -22.72 72.69
CA SER A 422 26.87 -21.76 71.66
C SER A 422 27.34 -22.45 70.37
N VAL A 423 28.05 -23.58 70.49
CA VAL A 423 28.50 -24.39 69.35
C VAL A 423 27.33 -25.05 68.63
N ASP A 424 26.32 -25.56 69.35
CA ASP A 424 25.11 -26.11 68.74
C ASP A 424 24.32 -25.05 67.94
N ILE A 425 24.15 -23.85 68.49
CA ILE A 425 23.51 -22.72 67.77
C ILE A 425 24.31 -22.36 66.51
N MET A 426 25.65 -22.33 66.59
CA MET A 426 26.48 -22.10 65.40
C MET A 426 26.26 -23.18 64.34
N ARG A 427 26.15 -24.46 64.73
CA ARG A 427 25.93 -25.57 63.81
C ARG A 427 24.59 -25.42 63.09
N GLU A 428 23.53 -25.03 63.80
CA GLU A 428 22.23 -24.73 63.20
C GLU A 428 22.31 -23.58 62.18
N ASN A 429 23.00 -22.48 62.54
CA ASN A 429 23.18 -21.35 61.64
C ASN A 429 23.95 -21.71 60.36
N VAL A 430 24.96 -22.55 60.47
CA VAL A 430 25.73 -23.04 59.31
C VAL A 430 24.83 -23.86 58.38
N VAL A 431 23.99 -24.75 58.91
CA VAL A 431 23.05 -25.55 58.10
C VAL A 431 22.00 -24.67 57.43
N ALA A 432 21.43 -23.70 58.16
CA ALA A 432 20.44 -22.77 57.62
C ALA A 432 21.04 -21.90 56.49
N THR A 433 22.25 -21.38 56.69
CA THR A 433 22.94 -20.56 55.69
C THR A 433 23.32 -21.40 54.46
N ALA A 434 23.84 -22.61 54.64
CA ALA A 434 24.16 -23.51 53.53
C ALA A 434 22.92 -23.81 52.67
N SER A 435 21.77 -24.05 53.30
CA SER A 435 20.51 -24.30 52.60
C SER A 435 20.07 -23.08 51.77
N ALA A 436 20.16 -21.88 52.35
CA ALA A 436 19.84 -20.63 51.64
C ALA A 436 20.80 -20.35 50.46
N VAL A 437 22.07 -20.73 50.59
CA VAL A 437 23.09 -20.58 49.54
C VAL A 437 22.83 -21.57 48.39
N GLU A 438 22.40 -22.79 48.68
CA GLU A 438 21.96 -23.74 47.63
C GLU A 438 20.75 -23.20 46.85
N GLU A 439 19.77 -22.59 47.54
CA GLU A 439 18.62 -21.95 46.89
C GLU A 439 19.05 -20.75 46.02
N GLN A 440 19.93 -19.88 46.53
CA GLN A 440 20.50 -18.77 45.75
C GLN A 440 21.28 -19.25 44.51
N SER A 441 21.95 -20.40 44.58
CA SER A 441 22.65 -20.98 43.42
C SER A 441 21.70 -21.31 42.27
N ILE A 442 20.51 -21.84 42.60
CA ILE A 442 19.46 -22.16 41.62
C ILE A 442 18.95 -20.87 40.97
N VAL A 443 18.56 -19.88 41.79
CA VAL A 443 18.06 -18.57 41.29
C VAL A 443 19.09 -17.88 40.40
N THR A 444 20.36 -17.91 40.78
CA THR A 444 21.45 -17.30 39.99
C THR A 444 21.62 -17.99 38.63
N ARG A 445 21.52 -19.32 38.58
CA ARG A 445 21.57 -20.08 37.32
C ARG A 445 20.38 -19.74 36.42
N ASP A 446 19.18 -19.66 36.98
CA ASP A 446 17.97 -19.29 36.24
C ASP A 446 18.06 -17.85 35.70
N LEU A 447 18.64 -16.93 36.48
CA LEU A 447 18.86 -15.55 36.06
C LEU A 447 19.81 -15.48 34.87
N SER A 448 20.91 -16.25 34.90
CA SER A 448 21.82 -16.38 33.76
C SER A 448 21.13 -16.91 32.49
N GLN A 449 20.29 -17.95 32.62
CA GLN A 449 19.51 -18.49 31.50
C GLN A 449 18.51 -17.46 30.95
N ASN A 450 17.83 -16.72 31.83
CA ASN A 450 16.91 -15.65 31.44
C ASN A 450 17.62 -14.51 30.71
N MET A 451 18.84 -14.15 31.13
CA MET A 451 19.65 -13.13 30.44
C MET A 451 20.07 -13.61 29.05
N GLN A 452 20.46 -14.87 28.88
CA GLN A 452 20.74 -15.42 27.55
C GLN A 452 19.51 -15.41 26.64
N ALA A 453 18.34 -15.79 27.15
CA ALA A 453 17.09 -15.72 26.40
C ALA A 453 16.71 -14.28 26.03
N ALA A 454 16.88 -13.34 26.97
CA ALA A 454 16.65 -11.91 26.72
C ALA A 454 17.60 -11.36 25.65
N ALA A 455 18.88 -11.73 25.67
CA ALA A 455 19.86 -11.33 24.66
C ALA A 455 19.47 -11.82 23.26
N GLN A 456 19.02 -13.08 23.14
CA GLN A 456 18.51 -13.63 21.88
C GLN A 456 17.27 -12.89 21.38
N ALA A 457 16.33 -12.57 22.28
CA ALA A 457 15.13 -11.82 21.93
C ALA A 457 15.46 -10.40 21.44
N VAL A 458 16.39 -9.70 22.10
CA VAL A 458 16.85 -8.37 21.68
C VAL A 458 17.54 -8.45 20.31
N ALA A 459 18.39 -9.45 20.08
CA ALA A 459 19.04 -9.64 18.77
C ALA A 459 18.01 -9.88 17.65
N ALA A 460 16.96 -10.65 17.91
CA ALA A 460 15.87 -10.86 16.96
C ALA A 460 15.07 -9.57 16.67
N ILE A 461 14.81 -8.76 17.71
CA ILE A 461 14.18 -7.44 17.56
C ILE A 461 15.04 -6.53 16.68
N THR A 462 16.35 -6.44 16.94
CA THR A 462 17.29 -5.64 16.13
C THR A 462 17.28 -6.07 14.67
N ALA A 463 17.32 -7.39 14.40
CA ALA A 463 17.24 -7.92 13.03
C ALA A 463 15.93 -7.54 12.32
N ASN A 464 14.79 -7.68 13.01
CA ASN A 464 13.48 -7.30 12.46
C ASN A 464 13.41 -5.79 12.16
N ILE A 465 13.96 -4.94 13.03
CA ILE A 465 14.01 -3.49 12.80
C ILE A 465 14.88 -3.15 11.60
N SER A 466 16.01 -3.84 11.40
CA SER A 466 16.83 -3.68 10.19
C SER A 466 16.06 -4.07 8.92
N THR A 467 15.28 -5.15 8.95
CA THR A 467 14.42 -5.52 7.82
C THR A 467 13.34 -4.47 7.56
N ILE A 468 12.67 -3.95 8.60
CA ILE A 468 11.66 -2.88 8.44
C ILE A 468 12.30 -1.64 7.83
N SER A 469 13.47 -1.22 8.31
CA SER A 469 14.20 -0.06 7.79
C SER A 469 14.56 -0.22 6.30
N ALA A 470 15.00 -1.42 5.90
CA ALA A 470 15.26 -1.75 4.50
C ALA A 470 13.97 -1.68 3.65
N SER A 471 12.86 -2.26 4.12
CA SER A 471 11.57 -2.19 3.43
C SER A 471 11.03 -0.76 3.32
N VAL A 472 11.18 0.07 4.36
CA VAL A 472 10.80 1.49 4.32
C VAL A 472 11.60 2.23 3.25
N THR A 473 12.90 1.95 3.13
CA THR A 473 13.76 2.51 2.09
C THR A 473 13.32 2.07 0.69
N GLU A 474 13.02 0.78 0.51
CA GLU A 474 12.55 0.23 -0.77
C GLU A 474 11.21 0.84 -1.19
N VAL A 475 10.25 0.96 -0.26
CA VAL A 475 8.96 1.62 -0.49
C VAL A 475 9.18 3.09 -0.86
N SER A 476 10.10 3.80 -0.19
CA SER A 476 10.42 5.19 -0.52
C SER A 476 10.95 5.35 -1.95
N VAL A 477 11.81 4.44 -2.42
CA VAL A 477 12.30 4.43 -3.80
C VAL A 477 11.17 4.15 -4.77
N ALA A 478 10.37 3.10 -4.52
CA ALA A 478 9.25 2.72 -5.38
C ALA A 478 8.20 3.84 -5.52
N VAL A 479 7.90 4.53 -4.42
CA VAL A 479 6.99 5.69 -4.40
C VAL A 479 7.54 6.83 -5.24
N THR A 480 8.84 7.13 -5.11
CA THR A 480 9.51 8.17 -5.91
C THR A 480 9.44 7.85 -7.40
N THR A 481 9.79 6.62 -7.80
CA THR A 481 9.70 6.17 -9.20
C THR A 481 8.27 6.21 -9.73
N THR A 482 7.29 5.82 -8.91
CA THR A 482 5.87 5.84 -9.31
C THR A 482 5.36 7.27 -9.48
N ARG A 483 5.81 8.21 -8.63
CA ARG A 483 5.51 9.64 -8.74
C ARG A 483 6.08 10.23 -10.03
N GLU A 484 7.32 9.88 -10.38
CA GLU A 484 7.93 10.28 -11.65
C GLU A 484 7.14 9.74 -12.85
N ALA A 485 6.79 8.46 -12.86
CA ALA A 485 5.98 7.85 -13.92
C ALA A 485 4.59 8.50 -14.05
N ALA A 486 3.92 8.77 -12.93
CA ALA A 486 2.65 9.48 -12.90
C ALA A 486 2.77 10.90 -13.45
N SER A 487 3.88 11.59 -13.18
CA SER A 487 4.13 12.95 -13.72
C SER A 487 4.32 12.95 -15.25
N VAL A 488 4.89 11.88 -15.81
CA VAL A 488 5.04 11.71 -17.26
C VAL A 488 3.70 11.41 -17.92
N LEU A 489 2.88 10.56 -17.32
CA LEU A 489 1.52 10.24 -17.82
C LEU A 489 0.54 11.42 -17.72
N ALA A 490 0.82 12.38 -16.84
CA ALA A 490 -0.01 13.58 -16.64
C ALA A 490 0.41 14.78 -17.52
N ARG A 491 1.44 14.62 -18.37
CA ARG A 491 1.81 15.57 -19.44
C ARG A 491 1.10 15.19 -20.73
#